data_AF-A0A6F9ZY90-F1
#
_entry.id   AF-A0A6F9ZY90-F1
#
_cell.length_a   1.000
_cell.length_b   1.000
_cell.length_c   1.000
_cell.angle_alpha   90.00
_cell.angle_beta   90.00
_cell.angle_gamma   90.00
#
_symmetry.space_group_name_H-M   'P 1'
#
loop_
_entity.id
_entity.type
_entity.pdbx_description
1 polymer ?
#
loop_
_entity_poly.entity_id
_entity_poly.type
_entity_poly.pdbx_seq_one_letter_code
_entity_poly.pdbx_strand_id
1 'polypeptide(L)'
;MAAKVAFVFPGQGSQKVGMGKEAVEASEAARAVFEAADRALGEPLSRLCFEGPEDQLMLTANTQPAVLSSSVALLRALGETPDVAAGHSLGEYSAHVCAGTLAFEDAVRLVRSRGRFMQEAVPVGVGAMAAILKVDDDVVRRIPKGKTMTYGQVAAAIGAPGASRAVGNALNKNRNKDVPCHRVVRSDGSVGGYAWGTKKKVALLKKEGAI
;
A
#
# COMPACT_ATOMS: atom_id res chain seq x y z
N MET A 1 -30.19 15.70 -12.14
CA MET A 1 -29.49 14.45 -12.53
C MET A 1 -29.32 13.61 -11.27
N ALA A 2 -29.48 12.29 -11.36
CA ALA A 2 -29.13 11.40 -10.25
C ALA A 2 -27.63 11.52 -9.93
N ALA A 3 -27.25 11.39 -8.66
CA ALA A 3 -25.85 11.40 -8.26
C ALA A 3 -25.15 10.13 -8.80
N LYS A 4 -23.94 10.28 -9.33
CA LYS A 4 -23.14 9.13 -9.75
C LYS A 4 -22.59 8.39 -8.54
N VAL A 5 -22.66 7.06 -8.56
CA VAL A 5 -22.14 6.18 -7.50
C VAL A 5 -20.82 5.58 -7.95
N ALA A 6 -19.81 5.65 -7.08
CA ALA A 6 -18.51 5.04 -7.31
C ALA A 6 -18.24 3.96 -6.26
N PHE A 7 -17.79 2.79 -6.71
CA PHE A 7 -17.27 1.75 -5.82
C PHE A 7 -15.75 1.79 -5.79
N VAL A 8 -15.19 1.83 -4.59
CA VAL A 8 -13.74 1.88 -4.37
C VAL A 8 -13.32 0.65 -3.56
N PHE A 9 -12.43 -0.15 -4.15
CA PHE A 9 -12.00 -1.41 -3.58
C PHE A 9 -10.64 -1.26 -2.88
N PRO A 10 -10.51 -1.73 -1.62
CA PRO A 10 -9.26 -1.65 -0.88
C PRO A 10 -8.21 -2.61 -1.44
N GLY A 11 -6.95 -2.28 -1.19
CA GLY A 11 -5.83 -3.15 -1.51
C GLY A 11 -5.47 -4.12 -0.38
N GLN A 12 -4.29 -4.72 -0.50
CA GLN A 12 -3.67 -5.49 0.58
C GLN A 12 -3.42 -4.60 1.81
N GLY A 13 -3.66 -5.15 3.00
CA GLY A 13 -3.59 -4.46 4.30
C GLY A 13 -4.92 -4.46 5.07
N SER A 14 -6.03 -4.82 4.41
CA SER A 14 -7.38 -4.87 5.02
C SER A 14 -7.81 -6.27 5.46
N GLN A 15 -6.96 -7.29 5.25
CA GLN A 15 -7.23 -8.67 5.66
C GLN A 15 -7.25 -8.81 7.19
N LYS A 16 -8.17 -9.63 7.69
CA LYS A 16 -8.26 -10.06 9.08
C LYS A 16 -8.96 -11.41 9.16
N VAL A 17 -8.61 -12.23 10.16
CA VAL A 17 -9.37 -13.45 10.44
C VAL A 17 -10.83 -13.08 10.74
N GLY A 18 -11.77 -13.86 10.19
CA GLY A 18 -13.20 -13.59 10.22
C GLY A 18 -13.72 -12.75 9.06
N MET A 19 -12.85 -12.29 8.14
CA MET A 19 -13.29 -11.52 6.96
C MET A 19 -14.22 -12.35 6.06
N GLY A 20 -15.33 -11.75 5.63
CA GLY A 20 -16.30 -12.38 4.73
C GLY A 20 -17.33 -13.30 5.40
N LYS A 21 -17.13 -13.70 6.66
CA LYS A 21 -18.01 -14.64 7.37
C LYS A 21 -19.45 -14.12 7.47
N GLU A 22 -19.62 -12.90 7.99
CA GLU A 22 -20.94 -12.25 8.12
C GLU A 22 -21.64 -12.09 6.76
N ALA A 23 -20.88 -11.83 5.69
CA ALA A 23 -21.43 -11.71 4.34
C ALA A 23 -21.99 -13.05 3.84
N VAL A 24 -21.26 -14.16 4.05
CA VAL A 24 -21.69 -15.51 3.67
C VAL A 24 -22.88 -16.01 4.49
N GLU A 25 -22.97 -15.60 5.75
CA GLU A 25 -24.12 -15.89 6.62
C GLU A 25 -25.36 -15.12 6.18
N ALA A 26 -25.20 -13.87 5.73
CA ALA A 26 -26.31 -13.00 5.33
C ALA A 26 -26.73 -13.12 3.86
N SER A 27 -25.90 -13.67 2.97
CA SER A 27 -26.15 -13.65 1.52
C SER A 27 -25.69 -14.93 0.82
N GLU A 28 -26.61 -15.58 0.10
CA GLU A 28 -26.29 -16.71 -0.79
C GLU A 28 -25.35 -16.29 -1.93
N ALA A 29 -25.47 -15.05 -2.42
CA ALA A 29 -24.59 -14.52 -3.45
C ALA A 29 -23.14 -14.38 -2.95
N ALA A 30 -22.96 -13.95 -1.70
CA ALA A 30 -21.65 -13.93 -1.06
C ALA A 30 -21.09 -15.34 -0.83
N ARG A 31 -21.94 -16.29 -0.42
CA ARG A 31 -21.55 -17.70 -0.27
C ARG A 31 -21.03 -18.29 -1.57
N ALA A 32 -21.74 -18.07 -2.68
CA ALA A 32 -21.35 -18.54 -4.00
C ALA A 32 -19.99 -18.00 -4.45
N VAL A 33 -19.63 -16.76 -4.06
CA VAL A 33 -18.31 -16.17 -4.33
C VAL A 33 -17.20 -16.94 -3.63
N PHE A 34 -17.35 -17.24 -2.34
CA PHE A 34 -16.33 -18.01 -1.61
C PHE A 34 -16.22 -19.45 -2.11
N GLU A 35 -17.33 -20.10 -2.43
CA GLU A 35 -17.29 -21.43 -3.04
C GLU A 35 -16.61 -21.42 -4.42
N ALA A 36 -16.84 -20.39 -5.23
CA ALA A 36 -16.15 -20.22 -6.51
C ALA A 36 -14.65 -19.97 -6.33
N ALA A 37 -14.25 -19.20 -5.30
CA ALA A 37 -12.85 -18.98 -4.97
C ALA A 37 -12.17 -20.28 -4.54
N ASP A 38 -12.81 -21.07 -3.69
CA ASP A 38 -12.30 -22.36 -3.22
C ASP A 38 -12.12 -23.33 -4.39
N ARG A 39 -13.12 -23.43 -5.28
CA ARG A 39 -13.02 -24.22 -6.51
C ARG A 39 -11.92 -23.72 -7.45
N ALA A 40 -11.75 -22.41 -7.59
CA ALA A 40 -10.76 -21.82 -8.48
C ALA A 40 -9.32 -22.11 -8.04
N LEU A 41 -9.10 -22.21 -6.72
CA LEU A 41 -7.80 -22.49 -6.11
C LEU A 41 -7.57 -23.98 -5.83
N GLY A 42 -8.63 -24.78 -5.73
CA GLY A 42 -8.54 -26.18 -5.31
C GLY A 42 -8.27 -26.37 -3.81
N GLU A 43 -8.50 -25.34 -2.99
CA GLU A 43 -8.24 -25.33 -1.55
C GLU A 43 -9.24 -24.40 -0.83
N PRO A 44 -9.51 -24.60 0.47
CA PRO A 44 -10.52 -23.85 1.20
C PRO A 44 -10.00 -22.47 1.65
N LEU A 45 -9.89 -21.53 0.72
CA LEU A 45 -9.59 -20.11 1.01
C LEU A 45 -10.63 -19.52 1.98
N SER A 46 -11.90 -19.90 1.84
CA SER A 46 -12.99 -19.50 2.73
C SER A 46 -12.66 -19.80 4.19
N ARG A 47 -12.21 -21.02 4.49
CA ARG A 47 -11.80 -21.42 5.84
C ARG A 47 -10.65 -20.56 6.36
N LEU A 48 -9.64 -20.30 5.54
CA LEU A 48 -8.53 -19.42 5.92
C LEU A 48 -9.01 -17.99 6.23
N CYS A 49 -9.96 -17.47 5.47
CA CYS A 49 -10.53 -16.13 5.70
C CYS A 49 -11.35 -16.09 6.99
N PHE A 50 -12.15 -17.13 7.27
CA PHE A 50 -13.10 -17.13 8.38
C PHE A 50 -12.47 -17.54 9.72
N GLU A 51 -11.56 -18.50 9.70
CA GLU A 51 -11.02 -19.17 10.88
C GLU A 51 -9.52 -18.91 11.08
N GLY A 52 -8.79 -18.55 10.02
CA GLY A 52 -7.34 -18.39 10.05
C GLY A 52 -6.59 -19.72 9.84
N PRO A 53 -5.35 -19.84 10.35
CA PRO A 53 -4.69 -18.94 11.30
C PRO A 53 -4.19 -17.62 10.67
N GLU A 54 -3.98 -16.61 11.51
CA GLU A 54 -3.66 -15.24 11.07
C GLU A 54 -2.32 -15.15 10.33
N ASP A 55 -1.29 -15.85 10.81
CA ASP A 55 0.04 -15.88 10.18
C ASP A 55 -0.02 -16.39 8.73
N GLN A 56 -0.85 -17.40 8.47
CA GLN A 56 -1.08 -17.92 7.12
C GLN A 56 -1.89 -16.94 6.27
N LEU A 57 -2.93 -16.31 6.83
CA LEU A 57 -3.71 -15.30 6.11
C LEU A 57 -2.83 -14.11 5.71
N MET A 58 -1.86 -13.73 6.54
CA MET A 58 -0.94 -12.62 6.32
C MET A 58 0.15 -12.89 5.27
N LEU A 59 0.32 -14.14 4.81
CA LEU A 59 1.17 -14.43 3.66
C LEU A 59 0.58 -13.75 2.43
N THR A 60 1.39 -12.96 1.71
CA THR A 60 0.95 -12.18 0.55
C THR A 60 0.25 -13.04 -0.52
N ALA A 61 0.68 -14.30 -0.72
CA ALA A 61 0.00 -15.24 -1.59
C ALA A 61 -1.46 -15.43 -1.19
N ASN A 62 -1.77 -15.54 0.12
CA ASN A 62 -3.10 -15.78 0.70
C ASN A 62 -3.91 -14.51 0.88
N THR A 63 -3.28 -13.44 1.36
CA THR A 63 -3.93 -12.14 1.56
C THR A 63 -4.57 -11.62 0.26
N GLN A 64 -3.89 -11.78 -0.87
CA GLN A 64 -4.38 -11.24 -2.15
C GLN A 64 -5.73 -11.83 -2.61
N PRO A 65 -5.87 -13.15 -2.78
CA PRO A 65 -7.16 -13.75 -3.10
C PRO A 65 -8.19 -13.57 -1.98
N ALA A 66 -7.78 -13.53 -0.71
CA ALA A 66 -8.72 -13.28 0.40
C ALA A 66 -9.42 -11.91 0.29
N VAL A 67 -8.65 -10.83 0.09
CA VAL A 67 -9.18 -9.46 -0.03
C VAL A 67 -10.03 -9.31 -1.29
N LEU A 68 -9.61 -9.90 -2.42
CA LEU A 68 -10.41 -9.94 -3.65
C LEU A 68 -11.76 -10.63 -3.41
N SER A 69 -11.75 -11.87 -2.90
CA SER A 69 -12.97 -12.65 -2.68
C SER A 69 -13.92 -11.97 -1.69
N SER A 70 -13.41 -11.37 -0.62
CA SER A 70 -14.24 -10.61 0.33
C SER A 70 -14.84 -9.36 -0.30
N SER A 71 -14.08 -8.64 -1.12
CA SER A 71 -14.57 -7.46 -1.84
C SER A 71 -15.69 -7.82 -2.82
N VAL A 72 -15.51 -8.91 -3.56
CA VAL A 72 -16.49 -9.40 -4.53
C VAL A 72 -17.71 -10.00 -3.84
N ALA A 73 -17.54 -10.67 -2.69
CA ALA A 73 -18.65 -11.18 -1.88
C ALA A 73 -19.56 -10.05 -1.41
N LEU A 74 -18.99 -8.95 -0.91
CA LEU A 74 -19.75 -7.74 -0.53
C LEU A 74 -20.42 -7.08 -1.73
N LEU A 75 -19.72 -6.98 -2.87
CA LEU A 75 -20.30 -6.46 -4.12
C LEU A 75 -21.54 -7.27 -4.54
N ARG A 76 -21.45 -8.60 -4.52
CA ARG A 76 -22.55 -9.49 -4.92
C ARG A 76 -23.68 -9.49 -3.89
N ALA A 77 -23.38 -9.37 -2.61
CA ALA A 77 -24.38 -9.21 -1.56
C ALA A 77 -25.13 -7.89 -1.66
N LEU A 78 -24.45 -6.80 -2.04
CA LEU A 78 -25.07 -5.49 -2.23
C LEU A 78 -26.05 -5.48 -3.42
N GLY A 79 -25.74 -6.23 -4.49
CA GLY A 79 -26.64 -6.37 -5.65
C GLY A 79 -26.77 -5.11 -6.52
N GLU A 80 -25.93 -4.10 -6.30
CA GLU A 80 -25.94 -2.83 -7.04
C GLU A 80 -24.79 -2.75 -8.06
N THR A 81 -24.97 -1.92 -9.08
CA THR A 81 -23.96 -1.62 -10.10
C THR A 81 -23.53 -0.15 -10.02
N PRO A 82 -22.23 0.16 -9.87
CA PRO A 82 -21.76 1.54 -9.81
C PRO A 82 -21.64 2.15 -11.21
N ASP A 83 -21.61 3.48 -11.30
CA ASP A 83 -21.23 4.21 -12.52
C ASP A 83 -19.72 4.16 -12.77
N VAL A 84 -18.92 4.04 -11.71
CA VAL A 84 -17.45 4.03 -11.75
C VAL A 84 -16.92 3.03 -10.73
N ALA A 85 -15.91 2.24 -11.12
CA ALA A 85 -15.17 1.37 -10.21
C ALA A 85 -13.69 1.77 -10.19
N ALA A 86 -13.09 1.79 -9.01
CA ALA A 86 -11.66 2.03 -8.83
C ALA A 86 -11.11 1.12 -7.72
N GLY A 87 -9.81 0.86 -7.75
CA GLY A 87 -9.16 0.04 -6.74
C GLY A 87 -7.76 0.52 -6.45
N HIS A 88 -7.27 0.27 -5.23
CA HIS A 88 -5.91 0.61 -4.85
C HIS A 88 -5.01 -0.64 -4.88
N SER A 89 -4.02 -0.69 -5.78
CA SER A 89 -3.11 -1.83 -5.90
C SER A 89 -3.88 -3.14 -6.13
N LEU A 90 -3.90 -4.07 -5.18
CA LEU A 90 -4.72 -5.29 -5.26
C LEU A 90 -6.21 -5.00 -5.52
N GLY A 91 -6.74 -3.89 -5.02
CA GLY A 91 -8.15 -3.53 -5.22
C GLY A 91 -8.52 -3.31 -6.70
N GLU A 92 -7.54 -3.03 -7.58
CA GLU A 92 -7.79 -2.87 -9.03
C GLU A 92 -8.37 -4.14 -9.64
N TYR A 93 -7.97 -5.32 -9.16
CA TYR A 93 -8.53 -6.60 -9.62
C TYR A 93 -10.00 -6.74 -9.23
N SER A 94 -10.38 -6.32 -8.02
CA SER A 94 -11.79 -6.27 -7.60
C SER A 94 -12.59 -5.28 -8.45
N ALA A 95 -12.00 -4.13 -8.81
CA ALA A 95 -12.62 -3.17 -9.71
C ALA A 95 -12.83 -3.74 -11.12
N HIS A 96 -11.87 -4.50 -11.64
CA HIS A 96 -11.99 -5.18 -12.93
C HIS A 96 -13.07 -6.26 -12.94
N VAL A 97 -13.22 -7.00 -11.84
CA VAL A 97 -14.34 -7.97 -11.65
C VAL A 97 -15.67 -7.23 -11.56
N CYS A 98 -15.73 -6.11 -10.82
CA CYS A 98 -16.91 -5.26 -10.72
C CYS A 98 -17.34 -4.71 -12.09
N ALA A 99 -16.38 -4.28 -12.91
CA ALA A 99 -16.61 -3.76 -14.26
C ALA A 99 -16.87 -4.86 -15.30
N GLY A 100 -16.79 -6.14 -14.95
CA GLY A 100 -16.98 -7.27 -15.86
C GLY A 100 -15.84 -7.48 -16.88
N THR A 101 -14.73 -6.77 -16.72
CA THR A 101 -13.55 -6.88 -17.61
C THR A 101 -12.64 -8.06 -17.29
N LEU A 102 -12.83 -8.68 -16.12
CA LEU A 102 -12.09 -9.86 -15.67
C LEU A 102 -13.05 -10.82 -14.97
N ALA A 103 -13.05 -12.10 -15.37
CA ALA A 103 -13.83 -13.13 -14.71
C ALA A 103 -13.32 -13.35 -13.27
N PHE A 104 -14.23 -13.64 -12.34
CA PHE A 104 -13.89 -13.73 -10.93
C PHE A 104 -12.88 -14.85 -10.63
N GLU A 105 -13.10 -16.05 -11.14
CA GLU A 105 -12.22 -17.20 -10.92
C GLU A 105 -10.83 -16.97 -11.52
N ASP A 106 -10.75 -16.29 -12.67
CA ASP A 106 -9.48 -15.91 -13.27
C ASP A 106 -8.77 -14.84 -12.44
N ALA A 107 -9.51 -13.86 -11.92
CA ALA A 107 -8.97 -12.87 -10.97
C ALA A 107 -8.40 -13.55 -9.73
N VAL A 108 -9.10 -14.53 -9.13
CA VAL A 108 -8.65 -15.29 -7.96
C VAL A 108 -7.31 -15.98 -8.25
N ARG A 109 -7.20 -16.71 -9.38
CA ARG A 109 -5.96 -17.40 -9.78
C ARG A 109 -4.82 -16.43 -10.09
N LEU A 110 -5.15 -15.30 -10.72
CA LEU A 110 -4.21 -14.26 -11.07
C LEU A 110 -3.61 -13.61 -9.83
N VAL A 111 -4.44 -13.19 -8.86
CA VAL A 111 -3.95 -12.53 -7.65
C VAL A 111 -3.26 -13.51 -6.69
N ARG A 112 -3.65 -14.79 -6.69
CA ARG A 112 -2.88 -15.88 -6.04
C ARG A 112 -1.47 -15.96 -6.62
N SER A 113 -1.36 -16.00 -7.95
CA SER A 113 -0.06 -16.06 -8.64
C SER A 113 0.77 -14.80 -8.39
N ARG A 114 0.16 -13.62 -8.47
CA ARG A 114 0.79 -12.34 -8.14
C ARG A 114 1.35 -12.35 -6.71
N GLY A 115 0.56 -12.79 -5.74
CA GLY A 115 1.00 -12.85 -4.36
C GLY A 115 2.14 -13.83 -4.13
N ARG A 116 2.10 -15.00 -4.78
CA ARG A 116 3.19 -15.99 -4.75
C ARG A 116 4.49 -15.42 -5.35
N PHE A 117 4.43 -14.87 -6.57
CA PHE A 117 5.61 -14.32 -7.23
C PHE A 117 6.22 -13.14 -6.46
N MET A 118 5.40 -12.33 -5.77
CA MET A 118 5.90 -11.29 -4.88
C MET A 118 6.67 -11.86 -3.68
N GLN A 119 6.21 -12.95 -3.07
CA GLN A 119 6.92 -13.59 -1.96
C GLN A 119 8.19 -14.32 -2.39
N GLU A 120 8.18 -14.91 -3.59
CA GLU A 120 9.37 -15.54 -4.17
C GLU A 120 10.45 -14.51 -4.51
N ALA A 121 10.06 -13.33 -5.02
CA ALA A 121 10.99 -12.27 -5.37
C ALA A 121 11.63 -11.59 -4.16
N VAL A 122 10.89 -11.46 -3.05
CA VAL A 122 11.38 -10.90 -1.79
C VAL A 122 10.95 -11.81 -0.64
N PRO A 123 11.87 -12.63 -0.08
CA PRO A 123 11.53 -13.56 0.98
C PRO A 123 10.85 -12.88 2.16
N VAL A 124 9.98 -13.63 2.84
CA VAL A 124 9.24 -13.14 4.02
C VAL A 124 10.23 -12.61 5.05
N GLY A 125 9.98 -11.39 5.54
CA GLY A 125 10.83 -10.70 6.50
C GLY A 125 11.99 -9.88 5.90
N VAL A 126 12.26 -9.98 4.61
CA VAL A 126 13.35 -9.21 3.95
C VAL A 126 12.86 -7.86 3.41
N GLY A 127 11.59 -7.78 2.99
CA GLY A 127 10.96 -6.56 2.49
C GLY A 127 9.98 -5.95 3.51
N ALA A 128 9.94 -4.61 3.57
CA ALA A 128 8.97 -3.88 4.37
C ALA A 128 8.37 -2.72 3.56
N MET A 129 7.11 -2.39 3.84
CA MET A 129 6.44 -1.20 3.32
C MET A 129 6.15 -0.25 4.48
N ALA A 130 6.62 0.99 4.37
CA ALA A 130 6.38 2.03 5.36
C ALA A 130 5.63 3.21 4.74
N ALA A 131 4.52 3.61 5.36
CA ALA A 131 3.82 4.83 5.01
C ALA A 131 4.36 5.99 5.86
N ILE A 132 5.13 6.89 5.24
CA ILE A 132 5.63 8.11 5.90
C ILE A 132 4.75 9.28 5.49
N LEU A 133 3.78 9.62 6.35
CA LEU A 133 2.89 10.76 6.14
C LEU A 133 3.61 12.08 6.42
N LYS A 134 4.46 12.10 7.45
CA LYS A 134 5.39 13.17 7.80
C LYS A 134 6.67 12.53 8.32
N VAL A 135 7.80 13.17 8.05
CA VAL A 135 9.07 12.82 8.70
C VAL A 135 9.06 13.50 10.06
N ASP A 136 9.61 12.84 11.07
CA ASP A 136 9.86 13.48 12.37
C ASP A 136 10.81 14.68 12.15
N ASP A 137 10.27 15.88 12.35
CA ASP A 137 10.97 17.14 12.17
C ASP A 137 12.22 17.22 13.08
N ASP A 138 12.22 16.55 14.24
CA ASP A 138 13.31 16.60 15.20
C ASP A 138 14.56 15.88 14.70
N VAL A 139 14.40 14.78 13.95
CA VAL A 139 15.54 14.10 13.30
C VAL A 139 16.23 15.03 12.32
N VAL A 140 15.47 15.80 11.55
CA VAL A 140 16.02 16.76 10.57
C VAL A 140 16.61 17.97 11.27
N ARG A 141 15.98 18.48 12.34
CA ARG A 141 16.49 19.60 13.15
C ARG A 141 17.84 19.31 13.80
N ARG A 142 18.11 18.05 14.17
CA ARG A 142 19.38 17.62 14.75
C ARG A 142 20.55 17.66 13.77
N ILE A 143 20.32 17.79 12.47
CA ILE A 143 21.40 17.89 11.47
C ILE A 143 22.12 19.24 11.64
N PRO A 144 23.41 19.25 12.05
CA PRO A 144 24.12 20.50 12.29
C PRO A 144 24.30 21.34 11.02
N LYS A 145 24.47 22.66 11.18
CA LYS A 145 24.91 23.54 10.07
C LYS A 145 26.23 23.04 9.50
N GLY A 146 26.38 23.09 8.18
CA GLY A 146 27.58 22.61 7.48
C GLY A 146 27.68 21.08 7.36
N LYS A 147 26.66 20.35 7.82
CA LYS A 147 26.57 18.89 7.67
C LYS A 147 25.32 18.52 6.88
N THR A 148 25.37 17.35 6.25
CA THR A 148 24.24 16.78 5.52
C THR A 148 23.99 15.34 5.94
N MET A 149 22.73 14.92 5.87
CA MET A 149 22.36 13.50 5.89
C MET A 149 21.74 13.12 4.55
N THR A 150 21.85 11.86 4.16
CA THR A 150 21.11 11.33 3.02
C THR A 150 19.66 11.04 3.41
N TYR A 151 18.75 10.98 2.44
CA TYR A 151 17.37 10.51 2.71
C TYR A 151 17.34 9.12 3.35
N GLY A 152 18.29 8.23 3.01
CA GLY A 152 18.42 6.91 3.61
C GLY A 152 18.85 6.95 5.07
N GLN A 153 19.79 7.84 5.41
CA GLN A 153 20.21 8.05 6.80
C GLN A 153 19.07 8.61 7.66
N VAL A 154 18.29 9.55 7.12
CA VAL A 154 17.09 10.07 7.82
C VAL A 154 16.04 8.97 7.97
N ALA A 155 15.82 8.14 6.94
CA ALA A 155 14.89 7.02 6.99
C ALA A 155 15.28 5.98 8.07
N ALA A 156 16.57 5.65 8.18
CA ALA A 156 17.08 4.80 9.24
C ALA A 156 16.88 5.42 10.64
N ALA A 157 17.13 6.74 10.78
CA ALA A 157 16.99 7.44 12.05
C ALA A 157 15.54 7.53 12.57
N ILE A 158 14.54 7.49 11.69
CA ILE A 158 13.12 7.41 12.07
C ILE A 158 12.59 5.96 12.17
N GLY A 159 13.47 4.96 12.18
CA GLY A 159 13.09 3.55 12.31
C GLY A 159 12.49 2.93 11.04
N ALA A 160 12.65 3.56 9.88
CA ALA A 160 12.14 3.09 8.59
C ALA A 160 13.28 2.89 7.56
N PRO A 161 14.27 2.02 7.83
CA PRO A 161 15.36 1.76 6.88
C PRO A 161 14.80 1.32 5.52
N GLY A 162 15.38 1.83 4.43
CA GLY A 162 14.89 1.59 3.06
C GLY A 162 13.82 2.59 2.58
N ALA A 163 13.21 3.40 3.47
CA ALA A 163 12.17 4.36 3.10
C ALA A 163 12.69 5.71 2.55
N SER A 164 13.88 5.73 1.94
CA SER A 164 14.55 6.96 1.47
C SER A 164 13.70 7.78 0.50
N ARG A 165 12.95 7.12 -0.39
CA ARG A 165 12.04 7.80 -1.34
C ARG A 165 10.86 8.46 -0.63
N ALA A 166 10.28 7.81 0.38
CA ALA A 166 9.18 8.35 1.16
C ALA A 166 9.62 9.54 2.01
N VAL A 167 10.79 9.45 2.66
CA VAL A 167 11.42 10.59 3.34
C VAL A 167 11.65 11.76 2.37
N GLY A 168 12.23 11.50 1.19
CA GLY A 168 12.48 12.53 0.19
C GLY A 168 11.19 13.24 -0.25
N ASN A 169 10.11 12.49 -0.48
CA ASN A 169 8.81 13.04 -0.83
C ASN A 169 8.21 13.91 0.29
N ALA A 170 8.31 13.46 1.54
CA ALA A 170 7.81 14.21 2.69
C ALA A 170 8.59 15.51 2.90
N LEU A 171 9.92 15.48 2.89
CA LEU A 171 10.76 16.67 3.06
C LEU A 171 10.64 17.65 1.90
N ASN A 172 10.45 17.16 0.67
CA ASN A 172 10.21 18.02 -0.49
C ASN A 172 8.90 18.83 -0.38
N LYS A 173 7.90 18.33 0.35
CA LYS A 173 6.61 19.00 0.58
C LYS A 173 6.55 19.78 1.90
N ASN A 174 7.54 19.61 2.78
CA ASN A 174 7.56 20.26 4.08
C ASN A 174 7.84 21.78 3.93
N ARG A 175 6.83 22.59 4.22
CA ARG A 175 6.89 24.07 4.19
C ARG A 175 7.17 24.70 5.56
N ASN A 176 7.45 23.88 6.58
CA ASN A 176 7.88 24.37 7.88
C ASN A 176 9.32 24.90 7.80
N LYS A 177 9.51 26.22 7.99
CA LYS A 177 10.81 26.89 7.86
C LYS A 177 11.78 26.51 8.99
N ASP A 178 11.27 26.03 10.11
CA ASP A 178 12.07 25.65 11.28
C ASP A 178 12.72 24.27 11.11
N VAL A 179 12.37 23.56 10.03
CA VAL A 179 12.91 22.25 9.70
C VAL A 179 13.94 22.43 8.59
N PRO A 180 15.24 22.15 8.84
CA PRO A 180 16.30 22.41 7.88
C PRO A 180 16.36 21.33 6.78
N CYS A 181 15.26 21.12 6.05
CA CYS A 181 15.12 20.14 4.98
C CYS A 181 16.14 20.34 3.83
N HIS A 182 16.77 21.52 3.74
CA HIS A 182 17.87 21.76 2.80
C HIS A 182 19.12 20.93 3.12
N ARG A 183 19.31 20.49 4.38
CA ARG A 183 20.45 19.66 4.81
C ARG A 183 20.32 18.18 4.48
N VAL A 184 19.20 17.74 3.92
CA VAL A 184 19.00 16.34 3.51
C VAL A 184 19.21 16.19 2.00
N VAL A 185 20.15 15.35 1.59
CA VAL A 185 20.61 15.21 0.18
C VAL A 185 20.45 13.77 -0.34
N ARG A 186 20.74 13.55 -1.62
CA ARG A 186 20.78 12.19 -2.19
C ARG A 186 22.02 11.42 -1.71
N SER A 187 22.02 10.11 -1.91
CA SER A 187 23.14 9.24 -1.50
C SER A 187 24.45 9.53 -2.23
N ASP A 188 24.38 10.10 -3.44
CA ASP A 188 25.53 10.55 -4.24
C ASP A 188 25.99 11.97 -3.89
N GLY A 189 25.41 12.59 -2.84
CA GLY A 189 25.69 13.98 -2.45
C GLY A 189 24.95 15.04 -3.27
N SER A 190 24.23 14.67 -4.34
CA SER A 190 23.50 15.64 -5.16
C SER A 190 22.26 16.20 -4.44
N VAL A 191 21.88 17.43 -4.81
CA VAL A 191 20.74 18.12 -4.20
C VAL A 191 19.41 17.57 -4.73
N GLY A 192 18.62 16.99 -3.81
CA GLY A 192 17.25 16.57 -4.09
C GLY A 192 16.21 17.68 -3.96
N GLY A 193 14.92 17.30 -3.94
CA GLY A 193 13.79 18.22 -3.84
C GLY A 193 13.83 19.12 -2.59
N TYR A 194 13.14 20.26 -2.67
CA TYR A 194 12.94 21.23 -1.60
C TYR A 194 11.67 22.03 -1.85
N ALA A 195 10.86 22.26 -0.81
CA ALA A 195 9.56 22.93 -0.94
C ALA A 195 9.64 24.36 -1.51
N TRP A 196 10.82 24.98 -1.48
CA TRP A 196 11.09 26.31 -2.01
C TRP A 196 12.09 26.30 -3.19
N GLY A 197 12.27 25.15 -3.84
CA GLY A 197 13.08 25.01 -5.04
C GLY A 197 14.56 24.67 -4.81
N THR A 198 15.14 23.93 -5.75
CA THR A 198 16.53 23.42 -5.66
C THR A 198 17.58 24.52 -5.62
N LYS A 199 17.38 25.63 -6.37
CA LYS A 199 18.28 26.80 -6.33
C LYS A 199 18.43 27.37 -4.93
N LYS A 200 17.32 27.51 -4.19
CA LYS A 200 17.34 28.00 -2.81
C LYS A 200 18.01 27.02 -1.85
N LYS A 201 17.77 25.71 -2.04
CA LYS A 201 18.45 24.66 -1.27
C LYS A 201 19.97 24.71 -1.43
N VAL A 202 20.46 24.85 -2.67
CA VAL A 202 21.90 25.02 -2.96
C VAL A 202 22.46 26.27 -2.28
N ALA A 203 21.76 27.41 -2.39
CA ALA A 203 22.20 28.66 -1.74
C ALA A 203 22.30 28.54 -0.21
N LEU A 204 21.36 27.86 0.43
CA LEU A 204 21.39 27.60 1.87
C LEU A 204 22.53 26.66 2.26
N LEU A 205 22.75 25.59 1.50
CA LEU A 205 23.87 24.65 1.74
C LEU A 205 25.23 25.35 1.63
N LYS A 206 25.42 26.18 0.59
CA LYS A 206 26.64 27.01 0.43
C LYS A 206 26.82 27.99 1.59
N LYS A 207 25.74 28.68 1.98
CA LYS A 207 25.77 29.62 3.12
C LYS A 207 26.16 28.94 4.43
N GLU A 208 25.82 27.66 4.58
CA GLU A 208 26.17 26.86 5.75
C GLU A 208 27.53 26.16 5.63
N GLY A 209 28.23 26.27 4.50
CA GLY A 209 29.52 25.61 4.27
C GLY A 209 29.42 24.09 4.08
N ALA A 210 28.26 23.59 3.67
CA ALA A 210 28.02 22.16 3.46
C ALA A 210 28.41 21.68 2.05
N ILE A 211 28.44 22.60 1.07
CA ILE A 211 28.87 22.40 -0.33
C ILE A 211 29.54 23.66 -0.87
#